data_AF-A0A1A9D992-F1
#
_entry.id   AF-A0A1A9D992-F1
#
_cell.length_a   1.000
_cell.length_b   1.000
_cell.length_c   1.000
_cell.angle_alpha   90.00
_cell.angle_beta   90.00
_cell.angle_gamma   90.00
#
_symmetry.space_group_name_H-M   'P 1'
#
loop_
_entity.id
_entity.type
_entity.pdbx_description
1 polymer ?
#
loop_
_entity_poly.entity_id
_entity_poly.type
_entity_poly.pdbx_seq_one_letter_code
_entity_poly.pdbx_strand_id
1 'polypeptide(L)'
;MHHYAPRDPIREYWRGEITLRKLRVMVEGLPPDGALARAASRSPWTTTEYQLAELLDRVGRMETDFRNANRSEKTAAQDYPEPVWRPGDPSPKQKAKAERKAAREARQGYQRIVAIATPQYAEKG
;
A
#
# COMPACT_ATOMS: atom_id res chain seq x y z
N MET A 1 2.85 25.97 11.65
CA MET A 1 1.80 26.98 11.36
C MET A 1 1.67 27.03 9.84
N HIS A 2 0.60 26.47 9.26
CA HIS A 2 0.44 26.49 7.79
C HIS A 2 0.05 27.92 7.37
N HIS A 3 0.96 28.60 6.69
CA HIS A 3 0.69 29.92 6.11
C HIS A 3 -0.28 29.74 4.94
N TYR A 4 -1.56 30.08 5.15
CA TYR A 4 -2.47 30.30 4.04
C TYR A 4 -1.98 31.48 3.19
N ALA A 5 -2.30 31.46 1.90
CA ALA A 5 -2.05 32.59 1.02
C ALA A 5 -2.61 33.89 1.63
N PRO A 6 -1.99 35.05 1.39
CA PRO A 6 -2.40 36.34 1.98
C PRO A 6 -3.82 36.81 1.58
N ARG A 7 -4.53 36.07 0.71
CA ARG A 7 -5.93 36.29 0.34
C ARG A 7 -6.83 35.18 0.88
N ASP A 8 -8.04 35.58 1.25
CA ASP A 8 -9.17 34.69 1.53
C ASP A 8 -10.24 34.86 0.44
N PRO A 9 -10.10 34.16 -0.71
CA PRO A 9 -11.02 34.31 -1.84
C PRO A 9 -12.45 33.87 -1.52
N ILE A 10 -12.65 33.03 -0.49
CA ILE A 10 -13.99 32.62 -0.06
C ILE A 10 -14.69 33.80 0.62
N ARG A 11 -14.00 34.48 1.55
CA ARG A 11 -14.53 35.67 2.21
C ARG A 11 -14.79 36.81 1.23
N GLU A 12 -13.88 37.03 0.29
CA GLU A 12 -14.03 38.05 -0.76
C GLU A 12 -15.28 37.80 -1.64
N TYR A 13 -15.57 36.53 -1.97
CA TYR A 13 -16.78 36.18 -2.72
C TYR A 13 -18.05 36.50 -1.92
N TRP A 14 -18.09 36.13 -0.64
CA TRP A 14 -19.24 36.42 0.24
C TRP A 14 -19.46 37.92 0.47
N ARG A 15 -18.40 38.73 0.37
CA ARG A 15 -18.47 40.20 0.42
C ARG A 15 -18.84 40.85 -0.91
N GLY A 16 -18.91 40.08 -2.00
CA GLY A 16 -19.13 40.60 -3.35
C GLY A 16 -17.90 41.27 -3.99
N GLU A 17 -16.71 41.12 -3.40
CA GLU A 17 -15.45 41.68 -3.91
C GLU A 17 -14.93 40.90 -5.14
N ILE A 18 -15.34 39.64 -5.28
CA ILE A 18 -15.08 38.82 -6.48
C ILE A 18 -16.37 38.16 -6.97
N THR A 19 -16.46 37.96 -8.29
CA THR A 19 -17.59 37.28 -8.92
C THR A 19 -17.46 35.76 -8.83
N LEU A 20 -18.59 35.05 -8.97
CA LEU A 20 -18.60 33.58 -9.06
C LEU A 20 -17.73 33.08 -10.22
N ARG A 21 -17.72 33.79 -11.36
CA ARG A 21 -16.85 33.47 -12.50
C ARG A 21 -15.38 33.50 -12.12
N LYS A 22 -14.95 34.50 -11.35
CA LYS A 22 -13.56 34.62 -10.88
C LYS A 22 -13.23 33.53 -9.87
N LEU A 23 -14.14 33.25 -8.93
CA LEU A 23 -13.97 32.16 -7.96
C LEU A 23 -13.83 30.81 -8.66
N ARG A 24 -14.66 30.52 -9.67
CA ARG A 24 -14.58 29.29 -10.47
C ARG A 24 -13.20 29.10 -11.10
N VAL A 25 -12.66 30.13 -11.75
CA VAL A 25 -11.33 30.06 -12.38
C VAL A 25 -10.23 29.78 -11.35
N MET A 26 -10.32 30.34 -10.14
CA MET A 26 -9.36 30.04 -9.06
C MET A 26 -9.43 28.58 -8.60
N VAL A 27 -10.63 28.02 -8.51
CA VAL A 27 -10.83 26.60 -8.15
C VAL A 27 -10.33 25.67 -9.25
N GLU A 28 -10.61 26.00 -10.51
CA GLU A 28 -10.15 25.23 -11.68
C GLU A 28 -8.63 25.30 -11.87
N GLY A 29 -8.00 26.40 -11.44
CA GLY A 29 -6.55 26.58 -11.46
C GLY A 29 -5.81 25.99 -10.26
N LEU A 30 -6.50 25.30 -9.34
CA LEU A 30 -5.84 24.62 -8.23
C LEU A 30 -4.89 23.53 -8.74
N PRO A 31 -3.76 23.29 -8.06
CA PRO A 31 -2.84 22.25 -8.45
C PRO A 31 -3.52 20.87 -8.40
N PRO A 32 -3.20 19.97 -9.34
CA PRO A 32 -3.87 18.68 -9.51
C PRO A 32 -3.63 17.70 -8.34
N ASP A 33 -2.65 17.99 -7.48
CA ASP A 33 -2.31 17.25 -6.27
C ASP A 33 -2.65 18.03 -4.99
N GLY A 34 -3.35 19.16 -5.10
CA GLY A 34 -3.75 20.01 -3.98
C GLY A 34 -4.71 19.35 -3.00
N ALA A 35 -5.01 20.03 -1.89
CA ALA A 35 -5.88 19.50 -0.84
C ALA A 35 -7.28 19.10 -1.36
N LEU A 36 -7.84 19.87 -2.30
CA LEU A 36 -9.12 19.55 -2.94
C LEU A 36 -9.05 18.25 -3.75
N ALA A 37 -8.01 18.08 -4.56
CA ALA A 37 -7.80 16.87 -5.35
C ALA A 37 -7.61 15.63 -4.46
N ARG A 38 -6.86 15.76 -3.36
CA ARG A 38 -6.70 14.69 -2.36
C ARG A 38 -8.01 14.33 -1.66
N ALA A 39 -8.84 15.33 -1.33
CA ALA A 39 -10.16 15.08 -0.76
C ALA A 39 -11.08 14.37 -1.76
N ALA A 40 -10.99 14.72 -3.05
CA ALA A 40 -11.79 14.12 -4.10
C ALA A 40 -11.36 12.68 -4.46
N SER A 41 -10.05 12.37 -4.43
CA SER A 41 -9.53 11.06 -4.84
C SER A 41 -9.94 9.92 -3.91
N ARG A 42 -10.34 10.22 -2.66
CA ARG A 42 -10.65 9.24 -1.59
C ARG A 42 -9.55 8.22 -1.32
N SER A 43 -8.37 8.42 -1.91
CA SER A 43 -7.18 7.60 -1.75
C SER A 43 -6.21 8.38 -0.87
N PRO A 44 -5.58 7.73 0.13
CA PRO A 44 -4.54 8.37 0.91
C PRO A 44 -3.29 8.66 0.08
N TRP A 45 -3.13 8.02 -1.08
CA TRP A 45 -2.05 8.27 -2.03
C TRP A 45 -2.51 9.08 -3.24
N THR A 46 -1.63 9.96 -3.69
CA THR A 46 -1.62 10.67 -4.96
C THR A 46 -1.15 9.76 -6.10
N THR A 47 -1.42 10.17 -7.34
CA THR A 47 -0.95 9.45 -8.54
C THR A 47 0.57 9.27 -8.55
N THR A 48 1.32 10.30 -8.14
CA THR A 48 2.78 10.26 -8.07
C THR A 48 3.27 9.20 -7.08
N GLU A 49 2.61 9.05 -5.93
CA GLU A 49 2.97 8.01 -4.94
C GLU A 49 2.73 6.60 -5.48
N TYR A 50 1.63 6.37 -6.21
CA TYR A 50 1.40 5.09 -6.89
C TYR A 50 2.48 4.79 -7.94
N GLN A 51 2.85 5.79 -8.76
CA GLN A 51 3.88 5.64 -9.78
C GLN A 51 5.26 5.39 -9.16
N LEU A 52 5.58 6.08 -8.06
CA LEU A 52 6.84 5.89 -7.34
C LEU A 52 6.92 4.50 -6.72
N ALA A 53 5.82 3.99 -6.13
CA ALA A 53 5.78 2.63 -5.60
C ALA A 53 6.02 1.58 -6.71
N GLU A 54 5.39 1.75 -7.88
CA GLU A 54 5.64 0.87 -9.03
C GLU A 54 7.10 0.93 -9.50
N LEU A 55 7.68 2.14 -9.57
CA LEU A 55 9.08 2.31 -9.94
C LEU A 55 10.02 1.62 -8.95
N LEU A 56 9.80 1.78 -7.64
CA LEU A 56 10.61 1.15 -6.60
C LEU A 56 10.55 -0.38 -6.70
N ASP A 57 9.37 -0.95 -6.91
CA ASP A 57 9.20 -2.40 -7.08
C ASP A 57 9.94 -2.91 -8.32
N ARG A 58 9.88 -2.16 -9.43
CA ARG A 58 10.61 -2.50 -10.66
C ARG A 58 12.12 -2.42 -10.49
N VAL A 59 12.62 -1.40 -9.81
CA VAL A 59 14.05 -1.25 -9.53
C VAL A 59 14.54 -2.40 -8.64
N GLY A 60 13.82 -2.75 -7.58
CA GLY A 60 14.18 -3.86 -6.70
C GLY A 60 14.20 -5.22 -7.42
N ARG A 61 13.23 -5.45 -8.31
CA ARG A 61 13.23 -6.65 -9.18
C ARG A 61 14.43 -6.66 -10.13
N MET A 62 14.69 -5.57 -10.84
CA MET A 62 15.81 -5.46 -11.77
C MET A 62 17.15 -5.68 -11.08
N GLU A 63 17.32 -5.15 -9.87
CA GLU A 63 18.52 -5.36 -9.07
C GLU A 63 18.69 -6.83 -8.67
N THR A 64 17.59 -7.51 -8.32
CA THR A 64 17.58 -8.94 -7.99
C THR A 64 17.87 -9.78 -9.23
N ASP A 65 17.28 -9.45 -10.38
CA ASP A 65 17.57 -10.09 -11.67
C ASP A 65 19.05 -9.97 -12.01
N PHE A 66 19.62 -8.78 -11.84
CA PHE A 66 21.04 -8.53 -12.09
C PHE A 66 21.93 -9.38 -11.17
N ARG A 67 21.63 -9.43 -9.86
CA ARG A 67 22.40 -10.26 -8.91
C ARG A 67 22.27 -11.75 -9.23
N ASN A 68 21.06 -12.20 -9.55
CA ASN A 68 20.78 -13.60 -9.87
C ASN A 68 21.40 -14.04 -11.20
N ALA A 69 21.51 -13.15 -12.19
CA ALA A 69 22.21 -13.42 -13.44
C ALA A 69 23.73 -13.52 -13.25
N ASN A 70 24.29 -12.79 -12.28
CA ASN A 70 25.73 -12.75 -11.99
C ASN A 70 26.14 -13.63 -10.79
N ARG A 71 25.24 -14.47 -10.27
CA ARG A 71 25.55 -15.38 -9.15
C ARG A 71 26.41 -16.54 -9.62
N SER A 72 27.21 -17.09 -8.71
CA SER A 72 27.88 -18.37 -8.98
C SER A 72 26.85 -19.51 -9.05
N GLU A 73 27.10 -20.54 -9.85
CA GLU A 73 26.19 -21.68 -10.01
C GLU A 73 25.86 -22.38 -8.68
N LYS A 74 26.82 -22.36 -7.73
CA LYS A 74 26.70 -22.97 -6.40
C LYS A 74 25.94 -22.11 -5.40
N THR A 75 25.72 -20.83 -5.70
CA THR A 75 24.99 -19.91 -4.83
C THR A 75 23.51 -19.97 -5.17
N ALA A 76 22.62 -20.17 -4.19
CA ALA A 76 21.18 -20.12 -4.44
C ALA A 76 20.75 -18.77 -5.03
N ALA A 77 19.70 -18.77 -5.85
CA ALA A 77 19.10 -17.53 -6.32
C ALA A 77 18.53 -16.75 -5.13
N GLN A 78 18.69 -15.43 -5.15
CA GLN A 78 18.05 -14.53 -4.22
C GLN A 78 16.56 -14.46 -4.49
N ASP A 79 15.78 -14.44 -3.42
CA ASP A 79 14.35 -14.20 -3.48
C ASP A 79 14.06 -12.77 -3.93
N TYR A 80 12.96 -12.60 -4.67
CA TYR A 80 12.51 -11.27 -5.07
C TYR A 80 11.99 -10.49 -3.86
N PRO A 81 12.25 -9.18 -3.81
CA PRO A 81 11.73 -8.34 -2.74
C PRO A 81 10.20 -8.30 -2.78
N GLU A 82 9.60 -8.25 -1.60
CA GLU A 82 8.17 -7.98 -1.46
C GLU A 82 7.84 -6.57 -1.99
N PRO A 83 6.73 -6.42 -2.73
CA PRO A 83 6.27 -5.11 -3.18
C PRO A 83 6.06 -4.13 -2.04
N VAL A 84 6.29 -2.84 -2.30
CA VAL A 84 5.95 -1.76 -1.37
C VAL A 84 4.45 -1.78 -1.11
N TRP A 85 4.07 -1.61 0.16
CA TRP A 85 2.68 -1.55 0.59
C TRP A 85 1.90 -0.46 -0.14
N ARG A 86 0.74 -0.78 -0.71
CA ARG A 86 -0.18 0.17 -1.34
C ARG A 86 -1.47 0.32 -0.53
N PRO A 87 -2.18 1.45 -0.65
CA PRO A 87 -3.53 1.58 -0.13
C PRO A 87 -4.44 0.49 -0.74
N GLY A 88 -5.08 -0.31 0.13
CA GLY A 88 -5.85 -1.48 -0.27
C GLY A 88 -5.15 -2.80 0.03
N ASP A 89 -3.81 -2.79 0.14
CA ASP A 89 -3.07 -3.97 0.59
C ASP A 89 -3.31 -4.21 2.09
N PRO A 90 -3.34 -5.49 2.50
CA PRO A 90 -3.38 -5.82 3.92
C PRO A 90 -2.18 -5.18 4.61
N SER A 91 -2.45 -4.40 5.65
CA SER A 91 -1.42 -3.86 6.52
C SER A 91 -0.53 -4.98 7.07
N PRO A 92 0.72 -4.69 7.46
CA PRO A 92 1.61 -5.69 8.05
C PRO A 92 0.97 -6.45 9.22
N LYS A 93 0.13 -5.78 10.03
CA LYS A 93 -0.64 -6.41 11.11
C LYS A 93 -1.68 -7.41 10.59
N GLN A 94 -2.35 -7.09 9.49
CA GLN A 94 -3.32 -7.99 8.84
C GLN A 94 -2.62 -9.19 8.20
N LYS A 95 -1.48 -8.99 7.52
CA LYS A 95 -0.65 -10.08 6.99
C LYS A 95 -0.20 -11.04 8.10
N ALA A 96 0.38 -10.51 9.18
CA ALA A 96 0.80 -11.31 10.32
C ALA A 96 -0.35 -12.07 10.99
N LYS A 97 -1.56 -11.47 11.05
CA LYS A 97 -2.75 -12.16 11.57
C LYS A 97 -3.20 -13.29 10.64
N ALA A 98 -3.16 -13.08 9.33
CA ALA A 98 -3.50 -14.10 8.34
C ALA A 98 -2.51 -15.28 8.38
N GLU A 99 -1.21 -15.01 8.49
CA GLU A 99 -0.16 -16.03 8.63
C GLU A 99 -0.36 -16.87 9.89
N ARG A 100 -0.63 -16.23 11.04
CA ARG A 100 -0.92 -16.94 12.30
C ARG A 100 -2.14 -17.84 12.17
N LYS A 101 -3.18 -17.37 11.47
CA LYS A 101 -4.40 -18.16 11.21
C LYS A 101 -4.07 -19.37 10.33
N ALA A 102 -3.36 -19.17 9.22
CA ALA A 102 -2.94 -20.24 8.32
C ALA A 102 -2.06 -21.28 9.04
N ALA A 103 -1.10 -20.83 9.86
CA ALA A 103 -0.25 -21.73 10.64
C ALA A 103 -1.05 -22.57 11.65
N ARG A 104 -2.08 -21.98 12.27
CA ARG A 104 -2.98 -22.72 13.17
C ARG A 104 -3.80 -23.75 12.42
N GLU A 105 -4.34 -23.39 11.25
CA GLU A 105 -5.13 -24.30 10.41
C GLU A 105 -4.27 -25.46 9.88
N ALA A 106 -3.03 -25.19 9.45
CA ALA A 106 -2.09 -26.21 9.01
C ALA A 106 -1.76 -27.21 10.14
N ARG A 107 -1.53 -26.71 11.36
CA ARG A 107 -1.30 -27.58 12.54
C ARG A 107 -2.51 -28.46 12.84
N GLN A 108 -3.71 -27.90 12.79
CA GLN A 108 -4.95 -28.66 13.01
C GLN A 108 -5.18 -29.70 11.90
N GLY A 109 -4.91 -29.37 10.64
CA GLY A 109 -4.97 -30.30 9.52
C GLY A 109 -4.00 -31.46 9.68
N TYR A 110 -2.74 -31.17 10.04
CA TYR A 110 -1.74 -32.20 10.32
C TYR A 110 -2.18 -33.12 11.47
N GLN A 111 -2.65 -32.56 12.58
CA GLN A 111 -3.14 -33.34 13.72
C GLN A 111 -4.30 -34.27 13.34
N ARG A 112 -5.22 -33.82 12.48
CA ARG A 112 -6.31 -34.67 11.97
C ARG A 112 -5.78 -35.83 11.13
N ILE A 113 -4.82 -35.58 10.24
CA ILE A 113 -4.21 -36.62 9.40
C ILE A 113 -3.49 -37.65 10.29
N VAL A 114 -2.72 -37.19 11.28
CA VAL A 114 -2.03 -38.07 12.24
C VAL A 114 -3.03 -38.90 13.06
N ALA A 115 -4.13 -38.31 13.52
CA ALA A 115 -5.17 -39.03 14.25
C ALA A 115 -5.82 -40.14 13.41
N ILE A 116 -6.01 -39.91 12.11
CA ILE A 116 -6.54 -40.93 11.18
C ILE A 116 -5.49 -42.03 10.91
N ALA A 117 -4.23 -41.64 10.68
CA ALA A 117 -3.17 -42.56 10.31
C ALA A 117 -2.64 -43.42 11.49
N THR A 118 -2.77 -42.91 12.72
CA THR A 118 -2.29 -43.57 13.95
C THR A 118 -3.34 -43.50 15.07
N PRO A 119 -4.49 -44.20 14.94
CA PRO A 119 -5.57 -44.15 15.93
C PRO A 119 -5.13 -44.65 17.32
N GLN A 120 -4.24 -45.65 17.34
CA GLN A 120 -3.73 -46.31 18.54
C GLN A 120 -2.80 -45.45 19.45
N TYR A 121 -2.43 -44.24 19.03
CA TYR A 121 -1.69 -43.27 19.85
C TYR A 121 -2.52 -42.04 20.23
N ALA A 122 -3.78 -41.95 19.80
CA ALA A 122 -4.63 -40.78 20.03
C ALA A 122 -5.20 -40.69 21.47
N GLU A 123 -5.27 -41.79 22.21
CA GLU A 123 -5.90 -41.84 23.55
C GLU A 123 -4.93 -41.69 24.73
N LYS A 124 -3.62 -41.46 24.51
CA LYS A 124 -2.61 -41.41 25.58
C LYS A 124 -1.84 -40.08 25.72
N GLY A 125 -2.34 -38.99 25.17
CA GLY A 125 -1.74 -37.65 25.28
C GLY A 125 -2.69 -36.63 25.88
#